data_AF-A0AAE1Z5W7-F1
#
_entry.id   AF-A0AAE1Z5W7-F1
#
_cell.length_a   1.000
_cell.length_b   1.000
_cell.length_c   1.000
_cell.angle_alpha   90.00
_cell.angle_beta   90.00
_cell.angle_gamma   90.00
#
_symmetry.space_group_name_H-M   'P 1'
#
loop_
_entity.id
_entity.type
_entity.pdbx_description
1 polymer ?
#
loop_
_entity_poly.entity_id
_entity_poly.type
_entity_poly.pdbx_seq_one_letter_code
_entity_poly.pdbx_strand_id
1 'polypeptide(L)'
;MKVNIVITQFEVKTDFLIGNDSEHIPWSDDYNNHESMLYTNLANEFCDLIIDSLLTANTQIFQRARCTSVNFTRVTRVIRSKRQVISSPTNSTSIDGVQGSATVELQTLSGSQLSQDQFTELLTDGYNQLNKSFGALLNNIQATRITPVLTCSSTQLICGDHASCRNTENGVQCTCDPMWKDLTPSDPGKHCALHSGVMTLIVISGILLIIAIIGSIYLFIRTKNLTKLKLEISTSIY
;
A
#
# COMPACT_ATOMS: atom_id res chain seq x y z
N MET A 1 9.42 -12.29 -13.78
CA MET A 1 9.46 -11.79 -12.39
C MET A 1 8.11 -12.09 -11.74
N LYS A 2 8.09 -12.75 -10.58
CA LYS A 2 6.85 -13.13 -9.88
C LYS A 2 6.49 -11.97 -8.95
N VAL A 3 5.43 -11.22 -9.27
CA VAL A 3 4.92 -10.13 -8.44
C VAL A 3 4.23 -10.77 -7.23
N ASN A 4 4.67 -10.45 -6.01
CA ASN A 4 4.07 -10.98 -4.79
C ASN A 4 2.85 -10.13 -4.43
N ILE A 5 1.73 -10.46 -5.06
CA ILE A 5 0.44 -9.81 -4.84
C ILE A 5 -0.10 -10.27 -3.49
N VAL A 6 -0.45 -9.32 -2.64
CA VAL A 6 -1.13 -9.57 -1.38
C VAL A 6 -2.55 -9.05 -1.47
N ILE A 7 -3.50 -9.89 -1.09
CA ILE A 7 -4.90 -9.51 -0.97
C ILE A 7 -5.11 -8.95 0.43
N THR A 8 -5.45 -7.68 0.51
CA THR A 8 -5.86 -7.01 1.75
C THR A 8 -7.35 -6.76 1.67
N GLN A 9 -8.09 -7.04 2.74
CA GLN A 9 -9.52 -6.82 2.77
C GLN A 9 -9.89 -5.76 3.80
N PHE A 10 -10.85 -4.91 3.43
CA PHE A 10 -11.42 -3.86 4.26
C PHE A 10 -12.94 -4.03 4.32
N GLU A 11 -13.52 -3.94 5.51
CA GLU A 11 -14.96 -3.80 5.72
C GLU A 11 -15.30 -2.30 5.69
N VAL A 12 -16.15 -1.88 4.76
CA VAL A 12 -16.66 -0.51 4.63
C VAL A 12 -18.07 -0.46 5.16
N LYS A 13 -18.30 0.34 6.21
CA LYS A 13 -19.61 0.61 6.81
C LYS A 13 -20.07 2.02 6.49
N THR A 14 -21.35 2.18 6.19
CA THR A 14 -21.96 3.47 5.89
C THR A 14 -23.45 3.48 6.18
N ASP A 15 -23.97 4.64 6.55
CA ASP A 15 -25.40 4.90 6.63
C ASP A 15 -25.90 5.43 5.29
N PHE A 16 -27.02 4.90 4.79
CA PHE A 16 -27.59 5.38 3.53
C PHE A 16 -28.54 6.56 3.73
N LEU A 17 -28.43 7.54 2.83
CA LEU A 17 -29.35 8.66 2.67
C LEU A 17 -29.91 8.70 1.24
N ILE A 18 -30.99 9.45 1.04
CA ILE A 18 -31.63 9.68 -0.26
C ILE A 18 -31.18 11.03 -0.81
N GLY A 19 -30.75 11.03 -2.09
CA GLY A 19 -30.11 12.15 -2.79
C GLY A 19 -30.76 13.53 -2.72
N ASN A 20 -32.07 13.64 -2.52
CA ASN A 20 -32.77 14.92 -2.59
C ASN A 20 -32.97 15.61 -1.22
N ASP A 21 -33.17 14.83 -0.16
CA ASP A 21 -33.61 15.38 1.14
C ASP A 21 -32.62 15.07 2.27
N SER A 22 -31.52 14.35 1.98
CA SER A 22 -30.65 13.77 3.02
C SER A 22 -31.43 12.94 4.04
N GLU A 23 -32.56 12.37 3.61
CA GLU A 23 -33.41 11.49 4.43
C GLU A 23 -32.87 10.07 4.41
N HIS A 24 -33.03 9.32 5.49
CA HIS A 24 -32.57 7.93 5.53
C HIS A 24 -33.39 7.04 4.59
N ILE A 25 -32.72 6.11 3.90
CA ILE A 25 -33.42 5.02 3.20
C ILE A 25 -34.15 4.18 4.27
N PRO A 26 -35.48 4.01 4.19
CA PRO A 26 -36.23 3.24 5.17
C PRO A 26 -35.86 1.75 5.09
N TRP A 27 -35.82 1.09 6.23
CA TRP A 27 -35.61 -0.35 6.28
C TRP A 27 -36.76 -1.12 5.60
N SER A 28 -36.39 -2.11 4.79
CA SER A 28 -37.29 -3.14 4.25
C SER A 28 -36.74 -4.52 4.62
N ASP A 29 -37.64 -5.46 4.93
CA ASP A 29 -37.25 -6.84 5.20
C ASP A 29 -36.68 -7.55 3.96
N ASP A 30 -36.92 -7.02 2.76
CA ASP A 30 -36.33 -7.50 1.50
C ASP A 30 -34.80 -7.40 1.50
N TYR A 31 -34.21 -6.53 2.33
CA TYR A 31 -32.76 -6.45 2.51
C TYR A 31 -32.15 -7.66 3.24
N ASN A 32 -32.98 -8.51 3.87
CA ASN A 32 -32.53 -9.80 4.41
C ASN A 32 -32.51 -10.91 3.35
N ASN A 33 -33.10 -10.68 2.18
CA ASN A 33 -33.16 -11.65 1.09
C ASN A 33 -32.19 -11.23 -0.03
N HIS A 34 -31.07 -11.96 -0.16
CA HIS A 34 -30.03 -11.67 -1.15
C HIS A 34 -30.50 -11.85 -2.60
N GLU A 35 -31.63 -12.51 -2.84
CA GLU A 35 -32.23 -12.67 -4.16
C GLU A 35 -33.29 -11.60 -4.47
N SER A 36 -33.62 -10.73 -3.50
CA SER A 36 -34.60 -9.68 -3.72
C SER A 36 -34.04 -8.61 -4.66
N MET A 37 -34.93 -8.04 -5.47
CA MET A 37 -34.56 -6.96 -6.38
C MET A 37 -34.10 -5.71 -5.61
N LEU A 38 -34.71 -5.41 -4.46
CA LEU A 38 -34.31 -4.29 -3.61
C LEU A 38 -32.91 -4.47 -3.04
N TYR A 39 -32.59 -5.67 -2.54
CA TYR A 39 -31.24 -5.99 -2.07
C TYR A 39 -30.23 -5.87 -3.20
N THR A 40 -30.48 -6.53 -4.33
CA THR A 40 -29.53 -6.61 -5.44
C THR A 40 -29.24 -5.22 -6.03
N ASN A 41 -30.26 -4.38 -6.19
CA ASN A 41 -30.09 -3.02 -6.72
C ASN A 41 -29.27 -2.14 -5.77
N LEU A 42 -29.61 -2.11 -4.48
CA LEU A 42 -28.87 -1.29 -3.51
C LEU A 42 -27.45 -1.82 -3.28
N ALA A 43 -27.25 -3.15 -3.30
CA ALA A 43 -25.93 -3.75 -3.15
C ALA A 43 -25.01 -3.42 -4.33
N ASN A 44 -25.54 -3.47 -5.56
CA ASN A 44 -24.80 -3.07 -6.75
C ASN A 44 -24.46 -1.57 -6.71
N GLU A 45 -25.44 -0.72 -6.42
CA GLU A 45 -25.23 0.73 -6.28
C GLU A 45 -24.19 1.04 -5.19
N PHE A 46 -24.24 0.35 -4.06
CA PHE A 46 -23.27 0.53 -2.99
C PHE A 46 -21.85 0.11 -3.41
N CYS A 47 -21.70 -1.05 -4.05
CA CYS A 47 -20.42 -1.50 -4.56
C CYS A 47 -19.86 -0.56 -5.65
N ASP A 48 -20.71 -0.10 -6.58
CA ASP A 48 -20.32 0.83 -7.64
C ASP A 48 -19.85 2.15 -7.03
N LEU A 49 -20.59 2.72 -6.08
CA LEU A 49 -20.19 3.92 -5.36
C LEU A 49 -18.85 3.76 -4.65
N ILE A 50 -18.59 2.64 -3.97
CA ILE A 50 -17.31 2.38 -3.32
C ILE A 50 -16.18 2.31 -4.36
N ILE A 51 -16.34 1.51 -5.41
CA ILE A 51 -15.28 1.28 -6.40
C ILE A 51 -15.01 2.56 -7.19
N ASP A 52 -16.04 3.28 -7.62
CA ASP A 52 -15.90 4.55 -8.32
C ASP A 52 -15.24 5.60 -7.44
N SER A 53 -15.56 5.63 -6.14
CA SER A 53 -14.89 6.53 -5.18
C SER A 53 -13.40 6.21 -5.10
N LEU A 54 -13.03 4.95 -4.91
CA LEU A 54 -11.63 4.51 -4.84
C LEU A 54 -10.87 4.82 -6.14
N LEU A 55 -11.45 4.51 -7.29
CA LEU A 55 -10.85 4.80 -8.59
C LEU A 55 -10.69 6.31 -8.82
N THR A 56 -11.66 7.12 -8.39
CA THR A 56 -11.59 8.58 -8.46
C THR A 56 -10.45 9.13 -7.61
N ALA A 57 -10.23 8.57 -6.42
CA ALA A 57 -9.12 8.98 -5.55
C ALA A 57 -7.75 8.58 -6.12
N ASN A 58 -7.60 7.33 -6.56
CA ASN A 58 -6.35 6.85 -7.16
C ASN A 58 -6.56 5.62 -8.06
N THR A 59 -6.69 5.85 -9.37
CA THR A 59 -6.85 4.78 -10.35
C THR A 59 -5.71 3.75 -10.34
N GLN A 60 -4.48 4.14 -10.03
CA GLN A 60 -3.32 3.21 -10.05
C GLN A 60 -3.35 2.22 -8.89
N ILE A 61 -3.70 2.69 -7.69
CA ILE A 61 -3.77 1.84 -6.48
C ILE A 61 -4.99 0.93 -6.55
N PHE A 62 -6.13 1.46 -6.99
CA PHE A 62 -7.42 0.79 -6.87
C PHE A 62 -7.91 0.10 -8.15
N GLN A 63 -7.11 0.06 -9.23
CA GLN A 63 -7.49 -0.55 -10.51
C GLN A 63 -8.03 -1.99 -10.40
N ARG A 64 -7.58 -2.73 -9.37
CA ARG A 64 -7.95 -4.13 -9.11
C ARG A 64 -8.76 -4.31 -7.82
N ALA A 65 -9.29 -3.22 -7.26
CA ALA A 65 -10.18 -3.30 -6.13
C ALA A 65 -11.48 -4.02 -6.51
N ARG A 66 -12.04 -4.82 -5.59
CA ARG A 66 -13.29 -5.54 -5.80
C ARG A 66 -14.17 -5.45 -4.56
N CYS A 67 -15.43 -5.11 -4.77
CA CYS A 67 -16.47 -5.29 -3.76
C CYS A 67 -16.95 -6.74 -3.84
N THR A 68 -16.83 -7.51 -2.77
CA THR A 68 -17.01 -8.99 -2.79
C THR A 68 -18.21 -9.47 -2.01
N SER A 69 -18.58 -8.77 -0.95
CA SER A 69 -19.77 -9.06 -0.17
C SER A 69 -20.42 -7.75 0.24
N VAL A 70 -21.75 -7.73 0.27
CA VAL A 70 -22.54 -6.65 0.87
C VAL A 70 -23.44 -7.30 1.91
N ASN A 71 -23.77 -6.56 2.97
CA ASN A 71 -24.78 -6.90 3.94
C ASN A 71 -25.46 -5.63 4.42
N PHE A 72 -26.77 -5.69 4.64
CA PHE A 72 -27.54 -4.57 5.17
C PHE A 72 -28.02 -4.89 6.58
N THR A 73 -27.98 -3.89 7.45
CA THR A 73 -28.46 -4.01 8.83
C THR A 73 -29.44 -2.90 9.15
N ARG A 74 -30.49 -3.24 9.89
CA ARG A 74 -31.48 -2.29 10.37
C ARG A 74 -30.88 -1.43 11.45
N VAL A 75 -30.98 -0.12 11.29
CA VAL A 75 -30.50 0.82 12.30
C VAL A 75 -31.58 1.83 12.65
N THR A 76 -31.96 1.90 13.92
CA THR A 76 -32.89 2.94 14.39
C THR A 76 -32.12 4.24 14.58
N ARG A 77 -32.55 5.32 13.90
CA ARG A 77 -31.99 6.66 14.04
C ARG A 77 -33.04 7.60 14.62
N VAL A 78 -32.66 8.34 15.65
CA VAL A 78 -33.53 9.32 16.31
C VAL A 78 -33.41 10.65 15.57
N ILE A 79 -34.46 11.07 14.87
CA ILE A 79 -34.51 12.40 14.27
C ILE A 79 -34.92 13.38 15.36
N ARG A 80 -33.98 14.23 15.79
CA ARG A 80 -34.34 15.43 16.56
C ARG A 80 -34.79 16.48 15.55
N SER A 81 -36.08 16.79 15.51
CA SER A 81 -36.57 17.94 14.77
C SER A 81 -35.78 19.19 15.22
N LYS A 82 -35.11 19.85 14.29
CA LYS A 82 -34.48 21.16 14.57
C LYS A 82 -35.59 22.08 15.08
N ARG A 83 -35.42 22.62 16.28
CA ARG A 83 -36.37 23.47 17.03
C ARG A 83 -37.21 24.35 16.08
N GLN A 84 -38.50 24.04 15.94
CA GLN A 84 -39.50 25.08 15.76
C GLN A 84 -39.87 25.60 17.15
N VAL A 85 -39.90 26.93 17.30
CA VAL A 85 -40.39 27.61 18.51
C VAL A 85 -41.92 27.48 18.54
N ILE A 86 -42.43 26.28 18.84
CA ILE A 86 -43.83 26.08 19.20
C ILE A 86 -43.86 25.03 20.31
N SER A 87 -44.42 25.45 21.43
CA SER A 87 -44.68 24.67 22.64
C SER A 87 -45.54 23.44 22.34
N SER A 88 -44.92 22.28 22.21
CA SER A 88 -45.54 20.95 22.23
C SER A 88 -44.45 19.89 22.48
N PRO A 89 -44.78 18.72 23.07
CA PRO A 89 -43.78 17.76 23.49
C PRO A 89 -42.95 17.33 22.29
N THR A 90 -41.64 17.27 22.46
CA THR A 90 -40.68 16.85 21.43
C THR A 90 -40.92 15.39 21.09
N ASN A 91 -41.87 15.11 20.20
CA ASN A 91 -42.05 13.79 19.61
C ASN A 91 -40.81 13.51 18.74
N SER A 92 -39.82 12.85 19.33
CA SER A 92 -38.71 12.28 18.58
C SER A 92 -39.27 11.17 17.69
N THR A 93 -39.39 11.43 16.39
CA THR A 93 -39.70 10.38 15.42
C THR A 93 -38.44 9.55 15.18
N SER A 94 -38.48 8.27 15.54
CA SER A 94 -37.46 7.30 15.18
C SER A 94 -37.77 6.77 13.79
N ILE A 95 -36.82 6.87 12.87
CA ILE A 95 -36.90 6.19 11.58
C ILE A 95 -35.91 5.04 11.60
N ASP A 96 -36.34 3.88 11.13
CA ASP A 96 -35.45 2.76 10.89
C ASP A 96 -34.81 2.94 9.51
N GLY A 97 -33.51 3.20 9.52
CA GLY A 97 -32.68 3.36 8.34
C GLY A 97 -31.94 2.08 7.97
N VAL A 98 -31.34 2.11 6.79
CA VAL A 98 -30.44 1.07 6.28
C VAL A 98 -28.99 1.48 6.54
N GLN A 99 -28.21 0.58 7.17
CA GLN A 99 -26.76 0.65 7.23
C GLN A 99 -26.17 -0.45 6.34
N GLY A 100 -25.28 -0.08 5.43
CA GLY A 100 -24.55 -1.02 4.58
C GLY A 100 -23.19 -1.38 5.18
N SER A 101 -22.81 -2.65 5.05
CA SER A 101 -21.45 -3.15 5.23
C SER A 101 -21.01 -3.85 3.95
N ALA A 102 -19.85 -3.51 3.41
CA ALA A 102 -19.29 -4.14 2.22
C ALA A 102 -17.83 -4.56 2.44
N THR A 103 -17.45 -5.72 1.93
CA THR A 103 -16.05 -6.17 1.93
C THR A 103 -15.39 -5.77 0.62
N VAL A 104 -14.35 -4.94 0.73
CA VAL A 104 -13.51 -4.52 -0.39
C VAL A 104 -12.19 -5.27 -0.34
N GLU A 105 -11.89 -6.00 -1.39
CA GLU A 105 -10.59 -6.62 -1.61
C GLU A 105 -9.70 -5.70 -2.42
N LEU A 106 -8.50 -5.46 -1.92
CA LEU A 106 -7.46 -4.71 -2.59
C LEU A 106 -6.27 -5.62 -2.88
N GLN A 107 -5.85 -5.66 -4.13
CA GLN A 107 -4.64 -6.35 -4.55
C GLN A 107 -3.47 -5.36 -4.53
N THR A 108 -2.70 -5.35 -3.45
CA THR A 108 -1.51 -4.50 -3.33
C THR A 108 -0.23 -5.32 -3.47
N LEU A 109 0.87 -4.62 -3.70
CA LEU A 109 2.19 -5.17 -3.48
C LEU A 109 2.45 -5.26 -1.98
N SER A 110 3.31 -6.21 -1.60
CA SER A 110 3.61 -6.44 -0.18
C SER A 110 4.22 -5.21 0.51
N GLY A 111 4.99 -4.38 -0.22
CA GLY A 111 5.58 -3.14 0.29
C GLY A 111 4.68 -1.90 0.20
N SER A 112 3.47 -2.04 -0.35
CA SER A 112 2.56 -0.92 -0.66
C SER A 112 1.15 -1.18 -0.11
N GLN A 113 1.05 -1.83 1.05
CA GLN A 113 -0.23 -2.03 1.73
C GLN A 113 -0.75 -0.71 2.30
N LEU A 114 -2.05 -0.48 2.19
CA LEU A 114 -2.70 0.68 2.82
C LEU A 114 -3.05 0.35 4.28
N SER A 115 -2.86 1.35 5.14
CA SER A 115 -3.48 1.33 6.47
C SER A 115 -5.00 1.51 6.38
N GLN A 116 -5.68 1.24 7.49
CA GLN A 116 -7.10 1.55 7.63
C GLN A 116 -7.39 3.04 7.42
N ASP A 117 -6.58 3.92 8.01
CA ASP A 117 -6.77 5.37 7.92
C ASP A 117 -6.54 5.88 6.51
N GLN A 118 -5.45 5.44 5.86
CA GLN A 118 -5.14 5.79 4.47
C GLN A 118 -6.24 5.32 3.51
N PHE A 119 -6.74 4.10 3.71
CA PHE A 119 -7.84 3.59 2.90
C PHE A 119 -9.13 4.41 3.10
N THR A 120 -9.47 4.73 4.35
CA THR A 120 -10.67 5.53 4.69
C THR A 120 -10.60 6.95 4.13
N GLU A 121 -9.44 7.59 4.26
CA GLU A 121 -9.17 8.92 3.71
C GLU A 121 -9.32 8.94 2.19
N LEU A 122 -8.62 8.02 1.48
CA LEU A 122 -8.72 7.92 0.03
C LEU A 122 -10.15 7.63 -0.45
N LEU A 123 -10.86 6.71 0.22
CA LEU A 123 -12.25 6.40 -0.09
C LEU A 123 -13.15 7.64 0.07
N THR A 124 -12.98 8.39 1.16
CA THR A 124 -13.80 9.56 1.49
C THR A 124 -13.51 10.71 0.53
N ASP A 125 -12.23 10.97 0.24
CA ASP A 125 -11.80 11.99 -0.70
C ASP A 125 -12.30 11.71 -2.11
N GLY A 126 -12.22 10.45 -2.56
CA GLY A 126 -12.76 10.01 -3.83
C GLY A 126 -14.28 10.16 -3.91
N TYR A 127 -14.98 9.72 -2.86
CA TYR A 127 -16.44 9.86 -2.77
C TYR A 127 -16.88 11.32 -2.83
N ASN A 128 -16.14 12.24 -2.20
CA ASN A 128 -16.44 13.67 -2.24
C ASN A 128 -16.19 14.33 -3.60
N GLN A 129 -15.38 13.72 -4.46
CA GLN A 129 -15.12 14.17 -5.83
C GLN A 129 -16.10 13.59 -6.85
N LEU A 130 -16.82 12.52 -6.51
CA LEU A 130 -17.84 11.95 -7.38
C LEU A 130 -18.96 12.95 -7.65
N ASN A 131 -19.44 12.95 -8.90
CA ASN A 131 -20.66 13.65 -9.24
C ASN A 131 -21.87 12.82 -8.76
N LYS A 132 -22.32 13.10 -7.53
CA LYS A 132 -23.42 12.40 -6.88
C LYS A 132 -24.74 12.82 -7.53
N SER A 133 -25.19 12.06 -8.53
CA SER A 133 -26.54 12.22 -9.08
C SER A 133 -27.56 11.45 -8.23
N PHE A 134 -28.86 11.66 -8.51
CA PHE A 134 -29.99 11.03 -7.82
C PHE A 134 -29.77 9.54 -7.51
N GLY A 135 -29.93 9.15 -6.25
CA GLY A 135 -29.70 7.78 -5.78
C GLY A 135 -29.45 7.68 -4.28
N ALA A 136 -28.88 6.57 -3.85
CA ALA A 136 -28.39 6.33 -2.52
C ALA A 136 -27.09 7.13 -2.28
N LEU A 137 -27.06 7.89 -1.19
CA LEU A 137 -25.88 8.61 -0.73
C LEU A 137 -25.27 7.87 0.46
N LEU A 138 -23.95 7.76 0.45
CA LEU A 138 -23.17 7.25 1.56
C LEU A 138 -22.92 8.37 2.58
N ASN A 139 -23.19 8.09 3.85
CA ASN A 139 -22.87 8.97 4.98
C ASN A 139 -22.14 8.18 6.07
N ASN A 140 -21.36 8.89 6.90
CA ASN A 140 -20.58 8.30 7.99
C ASN A 140 -19.76 7.07 7.52
N ILE A 141 -19.01 7.26 6.42
CA ILE A 141 -18.18 6.22 5.82
C ILE A 141 -17.07 5.86 6.81
N GLN A 142 -16.97 4.59 7.16
CA GLN A 142 -15.93 4.04 8.02
C GLN A 142 -15.37 2.78 7.36
N ALA A 143 -14.05 2.65 7.28
CA ALA A 143 -13.45 1.40 6.84
C ALA A 143 -12.67 0.75 8.00
N THR A 144 -12.71 -0.58 8.06
CA THR A 144 -11.94 -1.37 9.02
C THR A 144 -11.16 -2.43 8.26
N ARG A 145 -9.86 -2.55 8.50
CA ARG A 145 -9.05 -3.60 7.88
C ARG A 145 -9.36 -4.93 8.55
N ILE A 146 -9.80 -5.93 7.79
CA ILE A 146 -10.17 -7.26 8.33
C ILE A 146 -9.07 -8.30 8.15
N THR A 147 -8.21 -8.16 7.13
CA THR A 147 -7.03 -9.03 6.97
C THR A 147 -5.95 -8.69 7.99
N PRO A 148 -5.20 -9.68 8.50
CA PRO A 148 -4.10 -9.44 9.42
C PRO A 148 -3.00 -8.58 8.80
N VAL A 149 -2.34 -7.77 9.64
CA VAL A 149 -1.17 -6.98 9.23
C VAL A 149 -0.03 -7.94 8.94
N LEU A 150 0.56 -7.87 7.74
CA LEU A 150 1.74 -8.67 7.46
C LEU A 150 2.89 -8.19 8.34
N THR A 151 3.69 -9.14 8.79
CA THR A 151 4.90 -8.88 9.56
C THR A 151 6.10 -9.54 8.88
N CYS A 152 7.29 -9.01 9.11
CA CYS A 152 8.53 -9.60 8.65
C CYS A 152 8.76 -11.01 9.21
N SER A 153 8.20 -11.33 10.37
CA SER A 153 8.30 -12.66 11.00
C SER A 153 7.31 -13.67 10.44
N SER A 154 6.12 -13.24 10.00
CA SER A 154 5.08 -14.13 9.46
C SER A 154 5.36 -14.60 8.03
N THR A 155 6.36 -14.04 7.36
CA THR A 155 6.48 -14.16 5.90
C THR A 155 7.94 -14.10 5.46
N GLN A 156 8.55 -15.27 5.25
CA GLN A 156 9.85 -15.36 4.58
C GLN A 156 9.67 -14.95 3.10
N LEU A 157 10.42 -13.93 2.65
CA LEU A 157 10.53 -13.46 1.26
C LEU A 157 9.53 -12.39 0.76
N ILE A 158 9.17 -11.40 1.59
CA ILE A 158 8.46 -10.20 1.11
C ILE A 158 9.40 -9.26 0.35
N CYS A 159 10.57 -8.92 0.89
CA CYS A 159 11.50 -7.99 0.25
C CYS A 159 12.30 -8.66 -0.89
N GLY A 160 12.94 -7.86 -1.73
CA GLY A 160 13.86 -8.34 -2.75
C GLY A 160 15.20 -8.79 -2.15
N ASP A 161 16.08 -9.31 -3.00
CA ASP A 161 17.46 -9.55 -2.60
C ASP A 161 18.14 -8.21 -2.26
N HIS A 162 19.01 -8.24 -1.24
CA HIS A 162 19.69 -7.04 -0.72
C HIS A 162 18.74 -5.95 -0.22
N ALA A 163 17.64 -6.37 0.40
CA ALA A 163 16.71 -5.49 1.08
C ALA A 163 16.37 -6.01 2.47
N SER A 164 16.27 -5.08 3.40
CA SER A 164 15.86 -5.30 4.77
C SER A 164 14.35 -5.08 4.93
N CYS A 165 13.70 -5.98 5.68
CA CYS A 165 12.30 -5.87 6.06
C CYS A 165 12.18 -5.19 7.43
N ARG A 166 11.29 -4.20 7.54
CA ARG A 166 10.93 -3.56 8.82
C ARG A 166 9.42 -3.61 9.02
N ASN A 167 8.99 -4.02 10.21
CA ASN A 167 7.58 -3.89 10.61
C ASN A 167 7.23 -2.42 10.81
N THR A 168 6.09 -2.01 10.29
CA THR A 168 5.46 -0.71 10.56
C THR A 168 4.10 -0.96 11.23
N GLU A 169 3.46 0.10 11.76
CA GLU A 169 2.14 -0.02 12.40
C GLU A 169 1.07 -0.61 11.46
N ASN A 170 1.28 -0.51 10.15
CA ASN A 170 0.31 -0.85 9.12
C ASN A 170 0.81 -1.92 8.13
N GLY A 171 1.91 -2.60 8.42
CA GLY A 171 2.42 -3.67 7.56
C GLY A 171 3.92 -3.84 7.65
N VAL A 172 4.51 -4.03 6.48
CA VAL A 172 5.95 -4.16 6.30
C VAL A 172 6.44 -3.11 5.32
N GLN A 173 7.59 -2.54 5.63
CA GLN A 173 8.33 -1.66 4.73
C GLN A 173 9.62 -2.36 4.35
N CYS A 174 9.86 -2.48 3.05
CA CYS A 174 11.11 -2.98 2.50
C CYS A 174 12.00 -1.80 2.11
N THR A 175 13.26 -1.87 2.49
CA THR A 175 14.28 -0.86 2.14
C THR A 175 15.53 -1.56 1.66
N CYS A 176 16.10 -1.10 0.55
CA CYS A 176 17.38 -1.62 0.08
C CYS A 176 18.47 -1.45 1.16
N ASP A 177 19.34 -2.46 1.26
CA ASP A 177 20.47 -2.44 2.18
C ASP A 177 21.45 -1.31 1.82
N PRO A 178 22.32 -0.88 2.75
CA PRO A 178 23.35 0.12 2.45
C PRO A 178 24.16 -0.26 1.20
N MET A 179 24.54 0.74 0.40
CA MET A 179 25.22 0.60 -0.91
C MET A 179 24.32 0.15 -2.09
N TRP A 180 23.06 -0.18 -1.83
CA TRP A 180 22.07 -0.49 -2.85
C TRP A 180 21.08 0.66 -3.01
N LYS A 181 20.66 0.91 -4.26
CA LYS A 181 19.67 1.90 -4.64
C LYS A 181 18.45 1.19 -5.18
N ASP A 182 17.29 1.68 -4.76
CA ASP A 182 16.01 1.23 -5.27
C ASP A 182 15.79 1.70 -6.72
N LEU A 183 15.44 0.77 -7.59
CA LEU A 183 15.11 1.04 -8.99
C LEU A 183 13.59 1.09 -9.24
N THR A 184 12.77 0.71 -8.26
CA THR A 184 11.31 0.63 -8.36
C THR A 184 10.65 1.39 -7.20
N PRO A 185 10.49 2.73 -7.33
CA PRO A 185 9.88 3.55 -6.27
C PRO A 185 8.45 3.16 -5.90
N SER A 186 7.73 2.49 -6.81
CA SER A 186 6.36 2.00 -6.59
C SER A 186 6.28 0.68 -5.82
N ASP A 187 7.39 -0.05 -5.69
CA ASP A 187 7.52 -1.29 -4.91
C ASP A 187 8.88 -1.29 -4.19
N PRO A 188 8.99 -0.50 -3.12
CA PRO A 188 10.28 -0.20 -2.53
C PRO A 188 10.95 -1.46 -1.97
N GLY A 189 12.27 -1.56 -2.11
CA GLY A 189 13.07 -2.67 -1.62
C GLY A 189 12.88 -3.99 -2.37
N LYS A 190 12.19 -4.01 -3.53
CA LYS A 190 12.09 -5.21 -4.37
C LYS A 190 13.18 -5.32 -5.42
N HIS A 191 13.60 -4.19 -5.99
CA HIS A 191 14.68 -4.17 -6.97
C HIS A 191 15.80 -3.24 -6.54
N CYS A 192 16.71 -3.81 -5.76
CA CYS A 192 17.89 -3.14 -5.28
C CYS A 192 19.05 -3.40 -6.24
N ALA A 193 19.66 -2.34 -6.75
CA ALA A 193 20.87 -2.42 -7.57
C ALA A 193 22.01 -1.64 -6.92
N LEU A 194 23.24 -2.09 -7.11
CA LEU A 194 24.39 -1.41 -6.53
C LEU A 194 24.46 0.05 -7.00
N HIS A 195 24.70 0.96 -6.07
CA HIS A 195 24.83 2.37 -6.39
C HIS A 195 26.00 2.60 -7.37
N SER A 196 25.78 3.41 -8.41
CA SER A 196 26.78 3.65 -9.47
C SER A 196 28.12 4.16 -8.92
N GLY A 197 28.11 4.99 -7.88
CA GLY A 197 29.34 5.46 -7.22
C GLY A 197 30.15 4.36 -6.54
N VAL A 198 29.51 3.31 -6.01
CA VAL A 198 30.21 2.18 -5.38
C VAL A 198 30.85 1.31 -6.46
N MET A 199 30.17 1.12 -7.59
CA MET A 199 30.75 0.42 -8.75
C MET A 199 32.02 1.11 -9.23
N THR A 200 32.04 2.44 -9.31
CA THR A 200 33.25 3.19 -9.70
C THR A 200 34.39 2.99 -8.70
N LEU A 201 34.11 3.02 -7.40
CA LEU A 201 35.12 2.81 -6.36
C LEU A 201 35.72 1.40 -6.38
N ILE A 202 34.89 0.37 -6.57
CA ILE A 202 35.35 -1.03 -6.67
C ILE A 202 36.30 -1.19 -7.87
N VAL A 203 35.94 -0.61 -9.02
CA VAL A 203 36.78 -0.66 -10.23
C VAL A 203 38.11 0.07 -10.01
N ILE A 204 38.08 1.28 -9.44
CA ILE A 204 39.31 2.04 -9.16
C ILE A 204 40.21 1.31 -8.16
N SER A 205 39.63 0.76 -7.09
CA SER A 205 40.37 -0.02 -6.08
C SER A 205 41.03 -1.26 -6.71
N GLY A 206 40.29 -1.98 -7.56
CA GLY A 206 40.82 -3.12 -8.30
C GLY A 206 42.00 -2.74 -9.21
N ILE A 207 41.88 -1.64 -9.94
CA ILE A 207 42.96 -1.14 -10.82
C ILE A 207 44.21 -0.76 -10.00
N LEU A 208 44.03 -0.05 -8.88
CA LEU A 208 45.14 0.35 -8.00
C LEU A 208 45.87 -0.87 -7.41
N LEU A 209 45.12 -1.91 -7.02
CA LEU A 209 45.70 -3.18 -6.55
C LEU A 209 46.55 -3.84 -7.63
N ILE A 210 46.06 -3.90 -8.87
CA ILE A 210 46.81 -4.49 -9.99
C ILE A 210 48.10 -3.71 -10.26
N ILE A 211 48.05 -2.38 -10.24
CA ILE A 211 49.24 -1.53 -10.42
C ILE A 211 50.26 -1.76 -9.31
N ALA A 212 49.81 -1.86 -8.05
CA ALA A 212 50.67 -2.12 -6.91
C ALA A 212 51.37 -3.49 -7.02
N ILE A 213 50.66 -4.52 -7.47
CA ILE A 213 51.22 -5.85 -7.71
C ILE A 213 52.27 -5.80 -8.82
N ILE A 214 51.97 -5.17 -9.95
CA ILE A 214 52.93 -5.02 -11.07
C ILE A 214 54.17 -4.25 -10.63
N GLY A 215 54.00 -3.14 -9.90
CA GLY A 215 55.11 -2.35 -9.35
C GLY A 215 55.99 -3.16 -8.39
N SER A 216 55.36 -3.98 -7.54
CA SER A 216 56.07 -4.86 -6.59
C SER A 216 56.88 -5.94 -7.33
N ILE A 217 56.30 -6.57 -8.35
CA ILE A 217 57.00 -7.55 -9.21
C ILE A 217 58.18 -6.89 -9.92
N TYR A 218 57.97 -5.70 -10.49
CA TYR A 218 59.03 -4.96 -11.17
C TYR A 218 60.20 -4.63 -10.24
N LEU A 219 59.92 -4.12 -9.03
CA LEU A 219 60.93 -3.84 -8.02
C LEU A 219 61.69 -5.10 -7.59
N PHE A 220 60.99 -6.23 -7.45
CA PHE A 220 61.61 -7.50 -7.12
C PHE A 220 62.55 -8.02 -8.22
N ILE A 221 62.17 -7.91 -9.50
CA ILE A 221 63.04 -8.26 -10.62
C ILE A 221 64.26 -7.33 -10.67
N ARG A 222 64.04 -6.02 -10.52
CA ARG A 222 65.12 -5.03 -10.59
C ARG A 222 66.14 -5.22 -9.47
N THR A 223 65.68 -5.47 -8.25
CA THR A 223 66.58 -5.73 -7.10
C THR A 223 67.41 -6.99 -7.32
N LYS A 224 66.82 -8.08 -7.83
CA LYS A 224 67.59 -9.28 -8.22
C LYS A 224 68.66 -9.01 -9.27
N ASN A 225 68.34 -8.24 -10.31
CA ASN A 225 69.29 -7.88 -11.35
C ASN A 225 70.43 -6.99 -10.80
N LEU A 226 70.12 -6.03 -9.93
CA LEU A 226 71.12 -5.18 -9.25
C LEU A 226 72.05 -5.99 -8.34
N THR A 227 71.51 -6.94 -7.57
CA THR A 227 72.35 -7.84 -6.77
C THR A 227 73.23 -8.73 -7.63
N LYS A 228 72.75 -9.19 -8.79
CA LYS A 228 73.54 -9.98 -9.74
C LYS A 228 74.70 -9.16 -10.35
N LEU A 229 74.43 -7.93 -10.79
CA LEU A 229 75.45 -6.99 -11.29
C LEU A 229 76.51 -6.66 -10.24
N LYS A 230 76.11 -6.48 -8.97
CA LYS A 230 77.04 -6.19 -7.88
C LYS A 230 77.97 -7.37 -7.58
N LEU A 231 77.49 -8.60 -7.75
CA LEU A 231 78.31 -9.81 -7.62
C LEU A 231 79.30 -9.97 -8.77
N GLU A 232 78.88 -9.76 -10.02
CA GLU A 232 79.77 -9.85 -11.20
C GLU A 232 80.91 -8.81 -11.16
N ILE A 233 80.64 -7.59 -10.69
CA ILE A 233 81.67 -6.55 -10.50
C ILE A 233 82.67 -6.95 -9.39
N SER A 234 82.19 -7.57 -8.31
CA SER A 234 83.07 -8.01 -7.21
C SER A 234 83.99 -9.18 -7.57
N THR A 235 83.59 -10.03 -8.52
CA THR A 235 84.41 -11.15 -9.03
C THR A 235 85.43 -10.73 -10.10
N SER A 236 85.30 -9.55 -10.69
CA SER A 236 86.23 -9.03 -11.71
C SER A 236 87.40 -8.21 -11.12
N ILE A 237 87.43 -8.01 -9.80
CA ILE A 237 88.44 -7.20 -9.09
C ILE A 237 89.44 -8.09 -8.30
N TYR A 238 89.37 -9.41 -8.45
CA TYR A 238 90.36 -10.35 -7.92
C TYR A 238 91.15 -11.04 -9.04
#